data_AF-A0A940WCS4-F1
#
_entry.id   AF-A0A940WCS4-F1
#
_cell.length_a   1.000
_cell.length_b   1.000
_cell.length_c   1.000
_cell.angle_alpha   90.00
_cell.angle_beta   90.00
_cell.angle_gamma   90.00
#
_symmetry.space_group_name_H-M   'P 1'
#
loop_
_entity.id
_entity.type
_entity.pdbx_description
1 polymer ?
#
loop_
_entity_poly.entity_id
_entity_poly.type
_entity_poly.pdbx_seq_one_letter_code
_entity_poly.pdbx_strand_id
1 'polypeptide(L)'
;MLRYIARRLLLTLPLLVGISLVSFLMIHMAPGGPIGAGTDLNPKATAESRARLKAYYGLDQPLHVQYGRWLGRMATLDFGDS
;
A
#
# COMPACT_ATOMS: atom_id res chain seq x y z
N MET A 1 -17.50 2.07 30.81
CA MET A 1 -16.16 1.94 30.21
C MET A 1 -16.18 1.20 28.87
N LEU A 2 -16.73 -0.02 28.77
CA LEU A 2 -16.77 -0.78 27.51
C LEU A 2 -17.45 -0.04 26.34
N ARG A 3 -18.61 0.59 26.58
CA ARG A 3 -19.33 1.41 25.57
C ARG A 3 -18.53 2.63 25.10
N TYR A 4 -17.72 3.21 25.98
CA TYR A 4 -16.84 4.33 25.66
C TYR A 4 -15.65 3.87 24.80
N ILE A 5 -15.04 2.74 25.17
CA ILE A 5 -13.96 2.11 24.37
C ILE A 5 -14.46 1.72 22.99
N ALA A 6 -15.62 1.06 22.90
CA ALA A 6 -16.23 0.68 21.63
C ALA A 6 -16.51 1.90 20.75
N ARG A 7 -17.12 2.96 21.30
CA ARG A 7 -17.35 4.22 20.56
C ARG A 7 -16.04 4.85 20.08
N ARG A 8 -15.00 4.81 20.91
CA ARG A 8 -13.68 5.36 20.57
C ARG A 8 -13.03 4.57 19.44
N LEU A 9 -13.01 3.23 19.52
CA LEU A 9 -12.50 2.37 18.45
C LEU A 9 -13.25 2.58 17.13
N LEU A 10 -14.58 2.72 17.20
CA LEU A 10 -15.42 2.94 16.03
C LEU A 10 -15.14 4.29 15.34
N LEU A 11 -14.68 5.30 16.10
CA LEU A 11 -14.24 6.59 15.56
C LEU A 11 -12.77 6.57 15.09
N THR A 12 -11.92 5.80 15.77
CA THR A 12 -10.49 5.67 15.43
C THR A 12 -10.27 4.83 14.17
N LEU A 13 -11.04 3.77 13.96
CA LEU A 13 -10.97 2.93 12.76
C LEU A 13 -11.08 3.73 11.44
N PRO A 14 -12.13 4.54 11.20
CA PRO A 14 -12.23 5.32 9.98
C PRO A 14 -11.14 6.38 9.85
N LEU A 15 -10.65 6.94 10.96
CA LEU A 15 -9.49 7.84 10.94
C LEU A 15 -8.22 7.13 10.47
N LEU A 16 -7.94 5.94 11.00
CA LEU A 16 -6.80 5.12 10.58
C LEU A 16 -6.90 4.72 9.12
N VAL A 17 -8.08 4.28 8.69
CA VAL A 17 -8.36 3.97 7.28
C VAL A 17 -8.11 5.21 6.41
N GLY A 18 -8.62 6.38 6.81
CA GLY A 18 -8.40 7.64 6.09
C GLY A 18 -6.93 8.00 5.94
N ILE A 19 -6.15 7.97 7.02
CA ILE A 19 -4.71 8.25 6.98
C ILE A 19 -3.98 7.22 6.12
N SER A 20 -4.30 5.93 6.27
CA SER A 20 -3.67 4.87 5.47
C SER A 20 -3.98 4.99 3.97
N LEU A 21 -5.19 5.42 3.61
CA LEU A 21 -5.60 5.64 2.23
C LEU A 21 -4.85 6.83 1.64
N VAL A 22 -4.68 7.92 2.41
CA VAL A 22 -3.87 9.07 2.00
C VAL A 22 -2.42 8.64 1.77
N SER A 23 -1.81 7.90 2.71
CA SER A 23 -0.45 7.38 2.56
C SER A 23 -0.31 6.48 1.33
N PHE A 24 -1.28 5.58 1.11
CA PHE A 24 -1.32 4.70 -0.06
C PHE A 24 -1.38 5.49 -1.37
N LEU A 25 -2.25 6.50 -1.45
CA LEU A 25 -2.38 7.36 -2.61
C LEU A 25 -1.13 8.21 -2.85
N MET A 26 -0.48 8.72 -1.79
CA MET A 26 0.77 9.47 -1.91
C MET A 26 1.87 8.65 -2.59
N ILE A 27 2.00 7.36 -2.25
CA ILE A 27 2.96 6.45 -2.90
C ILE A 27 2.60 6.22 -4.37
N HIS A 28 1.31 6.12 -4.69
CA HIS A 28 0.86 5.94 -6.08
C HIS A 28 1.00 7.19 -6.94
N MET A 29 0.92 8.38 -6.31
CA MET A 29 1.11 9.67 -6.96
C MET A 29 2.58 10.08 -7.05
N ALA A 30 3.49 9.40 -6.33
CA ALA A 30 4.91 9.69 -6.40
C ALA A 30 5.44 9.48 -7.83
N PRO A 31 6.33 10.35 -8.32
CA PRO A 31 6.96 10.16 -9.64
C PRO A 31 7.72 8.82 -9.65
N GLY A 32 7.40 7.95 -10.63
CA GLY A 32 7.89 6.57 -10.69
C GLY A 32 6.93 5.50 -10.14
N GLY A 33 5.88 5.91 -9.42
CA GLY A 33 4.87 5.03 -8.82
C GLY A 33 5.45 4.07 -7.75
N PRO A 34 4.66 3.07 -7.30
CA PRO A 34 5.07 2.14 -6.24
C PRO A 34 6.34 1.31 -6.57
N ILE A 35 6.67 1.19 -7.86
CA ILE A 35 7.86 0.47 -8.34
C ILE A 35 9.07 1.39 -8.48
N GLY A 36 8.86 2.67 -8.79
CA GLY A 36 9.95 3.65 -8.93
C GLY A 36 10.73 3.81 -7.65
N ALA A 37 10.04 3.81 -6.50
CA ALA A 37 10.64 3.95 -5.18
C ALA A 37 11.75 2.92 -4.85
N GLY A 38 11.80 1.75 -5.51
CA GLY A 38 12.85 0.75 -5.34
C GLY A 38 13.66 0.41 -6.60
N THR A 39 13.21 0.81 -7.79
CA THR A 39 13.86 0.44 -9.07
C THR A 39 14.69 1.55 -9.72
N ASP A 40 14.58 2.79 -9.25
CA ASP A 40 15.41 3.90 -9.74
C ASP A 40 16.90 3.72 -9.40
N LEU A 41 17.24 2.83 -8.46
CA LEU A 41 18.62 2.46 -8.13
C LEU A 41 19.28 1.51 -9.14
N ASN A 42 18.53 0.91 -10.07
CA ASN A 42 19.09 0.02 -11.09
C ASN A 42 18.69 0.45 -12.52
N PRO A 43 19.53 1.26 -13.20
CA PRO A 43 19.26 1.74 -14.56
C PRO A 43 19.21 0.62 -15.63
N LYS A 44 19.49 -0.63 -15.27
CA LYS A 44 19.32 -1.82 -16.15
C LYS A 44 17.95 -2.47 -16.05
N ALA A 45 17.01 -1.93 -15.26
CA ALA A 45 15.63 -2.43 -15.17
C ALA A 45 14.87 -2.20 -16.50
N THR A 46 15.06 -3.14 -17.42
CA THR A 46 14.36 -3.24 -18.71
C THR A 46 12.85 -3.09 -18.51
N ALA A 47 12.13 -2.53 -19.50
CA ALA A 47 10.66 -2.39 -19.46
C ALA A 47 9.94 -3.71 -19.10
N GLU A 48 10.53 -4.84 -19.51
CA GLU A 48 10.06 -6.18 -19.20
C GLU A 48 10.18 -6.54 -17.71
N SER A 49 11.30 -6.21 -17.07
CA SER A 49 11.51 -6.43 -15.64
C SER A 49 10.53 -5.61 -14.79
N ARG A 50 10.24 -4.36 -15.23
CA ARG A 50 9.21 -3.52 -14.59
C ARG A 50 7.81 -4.13 -14.74
N ALA A 51 7.48 -4.69 -15.90
CA ALA A 51 6.20 -5.36 -16.11
C ALA A 51 6.05 -6.62 -15.25
N ARG A 52 7.12 -7.42 -15.11
CA ARG A 52 7.14 -8.59 -14.20
C ARG A 52 6.98 -8.17 -12.74
N LEU A 53 7.65 -7.10 -12.31
CA LEU A 53 7.46 -6.55 -10.95
C LEU A 53 6.04 -6.03 -10.73
N LYS A 54 5.43 -5.35 -11.72
CA LYS A 54 4.03 -4.93 -11.63
C LYS A 54 3.11 -6.10 -11.36
N ALA A 55 3.24 -7.17 -12.13
CA ALA A 55 2.44 -8.37 -11.97
C ALA A 55 2.72 -9.06 -10.62
N TYR A 56 3.99 -9.17 -10.22
CA TYR A 56 4.39 -9.81 -8.95
C TYR A 56 3.80 -9.09 -7.72
N TYR A 57 3.86 -7.76 -7.69
CA TYR A 57 3.28 -6.97 -6.61
C TYR A 57 1.77 -6.76 -6.76
N GLY A 58 1.15 -7.18 -7.87
CA GLY A 58 -0.27 -6.99 -8.16
C GLY A 58 -0.65 -5.55 -8.46
N LEU A 59 0.30 -4.75 -8.93
CA LEU A 59 0.12 -3.33 -9.27
C LEU A 59 -0.60 -3.14 -10.62
N ASP A 60 -0.86 -4.24 -11.31
CA ASP A 60 -1.73 -4.36 -12.48
C ASP A 60 -3.23 -4.45 -12.12
N GLN A 61 -3.56 -4.65 -10.84
CA GLN A 61 -4.93 -4.81 -10.36
C GLN A 61 -5.61 -3.45 -10.09
N PRO A 62 -6.95 -3.38 -9.97
CA PRO A 62 -7.63 -2.15 -9.59
C PRO A 62 -7.15 -1.60 -8.23
N LEU A 63 -7.07 -0.27 -8.08
CA LEU A 63 -6.55 0.42 -6.89
C LEU A 63 -7.18 -0.06 -5.57
N HIS A 64 -8.48 -0.38 -5.55
CA HIS A 64 -9.15 -0.87 -4.36
C HIS A 64 -8.68 -2.28 -3.94
N VAL A 65 -8.33 -3.14 -4.91
CA VAL A 65 -7.77 -4.47 -4.65
C VAL A 65 -6.34 -4.34 -4.12
N GLN A 66 -5.54 -3.45 -4.72
CA GLN A 66 -4.18 -3.14 -4.26
C GLN A 66 -4.19 -2.62 -2.81
N TYR A 67 -5.08 -1.66 -2.51
CA TYR A 67 -5.25 -1.12 -1.17
C TYR A 67 -5.68 -2.20 -0.17
N GLY A 68 -6.66 -3.04 -0.52
CA GLY A 68 -7.12 -4.12 0.35
C GLY A 68 -6.01 -5.13 0.68
N ARG A 69 -5.22 -5.53 -0.31
CA ARG A 69 -4.07 -6.43 -0.11
C ARG A 69 -2.99 -5.78 0.75
N TRP A 70 -2.65 -4.52 0.46
CA TRP A 70 -1.66 -3.76 1.22
C TRP A 70 -2.10 -3.58 2.68
N LEU A 71 -3.35 -3.15 2.90
CA LEU A 71 -3.92 -2.97 4.24
C LEU A 71 -3.96 -4.30 5.01
N GLY A 72 -4.28 -5.41 4.35
CA GLY A 72 -4.25 -6.74 4.93
C GLY A 72 -2.87 -7.13 5.44
N ARG A 73 -1.82 -6.92 4.65
CA ARG A 73 -0.42 -7.17 5.05
C ARG A 73 0.00 -6.27 6.22
N MET A 74 -0.34 -4.98 6.16
CA MET A 74 -0.08 -4.03 7.25
C MET A 74 -0.77 -4.45 8.55
N ALA A 75 -2.01 -4.95 8.47
CA ALA A 75 -2.76 -5.44 9.63
C ALA A 75 -2.15 -6.73 10.23
N THR A 76 -1.46 -7.54 9.42
CA THR A 76 -0.69 -8.71 9.88
C THR A 76 0.75 -8.38 10.26
N LEU A 77 1.13 -7.10 10.32
CA LEU A 77 2.50 -6.63 10.57
C LEU A 77 3.52 -7.16 9.54
N ASP A 78 3.04 -7.48 8.34
CA ASP A 78 3.86 -7.88 7.20
C ASP A 78 4.18 -6.61 6.39
N PHE A 79 5.43 -6.18 6.47
CA PHE A 79 5.95 -5.01 5.75
C PHE A 79 6.69 -5.38 4.45
N GLY A 80 6.66 -6.66 4.07
CA GLY A 80 7.48 -7.24 3.02
C GLY A 80 8.85 -7.72 3.50
N ASP A 81 9.55 -8.41 2.60
CA ASP A 81 10.89 -8.95 2.83
C ASP A 81 11.97 -7.92 2.45
N SER A 82 13.04 -7.83 3.24
CA SER A 82 14.21 -6.96 3.01
C SER A 82 15.24 -7.58 2.07
#